data_AF-A0A523N8P5-F1
#
_entry.id   AF-A0A523N8P5-F1
#
_cell.length_a   1.000
_cell.length_b   1.000
_cell.length_c   1.000
_cell.angle_alpha   90.00
_cell.angle_beta   90.00
_cell.angle_gamma   90.00
#
_symmetry.space_group_name_H-M   'P 1'
#
loop_
_entity.id
_entity.type
_entity.pdbx_description
1 polymer ?
#
loop_
_entity_poly.entity_id
_entity_poly.type
_entity_poly.pdbx_seq_one_letter_code
_entity_poly.pdbx_strand_id
1 'polypeptide(L)'
;MSESNQDRPAAQVTTKRRLSAIWIAPVIAAIAVGYLLYDGVRSRGPVVTIVFDNAEGIVEGKSPLKYEGVVVGTVTAIAADFTTGTVAVKARLTASASPIASTGSQFWIQHPRIGLGGISSLDTLISGPYIACLPGSGEAATEFTGLPGRPPVPQSTPGLRIVLHAETAGSLYPGSPVMFHGLMVGEVDQVRVSAANEPVHINIFIDEDQRNLVKPNSYFWEMSGLHVSFQLAEGLRVETKSVRSILDGGIAFHSPPGSGVSTPVGDGEAFVLHRHPDADMHDATPINISFSDGSGIEPGQTKIRHDGVTVGLVTALEFTPTFDGVRVSALLTSAGKPLAVAGSSFWIARPEIGLGGVHGLDLLINGVYIDSMPGDGAYESDFVGLEARPAGDPRGPGLNVVLLADAAGSIRPGVPVYYREIVVGEILGVSLSDDASNVAVRAHIKPGFELLVRQHSQFWNASGIEIHGGLVGIQIKSESLESILTGGVAFATPNTREMGEAARDGDTFPLHAEPQDRWLKWKPSIQLTAGGS
;
A
#
# COMPACT_ATOMS: atom_id res chain seq x y z
N MET A 1 24.10 26.53 -133.06
CA MET A 1 23.23 25.33 -133.16
C MET A 1 23.20 24.68 -131.80
N SER A 2 21.98 24.45 -131.33
CA SER A 2 21.61 23.92 -130.02
C SER A 2 22.01 22.45 -129.87
N GLU A 3 22.36 22.02 -128.66
CA GLU A 3 21.86 20.73 -128.16
C GLU A 3 21.77 20.78 -126.62
N SER A 4 20.54 20.67 -126.17
CA SER A 4 20.10 20.52 -124.79
C SER A 4 20.61 19.20 -124.21
N ASN A 5 21.25 19.25 -123.04
CA ASN A 5 21.40 18.05 -122.22
C ASN A 5 20.59 18.18 -120.94
N GLN A 6 19.91 17.09 -120.65
CA GLN A 6 18.70 16.95 -119.86
C GLN A 6 19.04 16.81 -118.37
N ASP A 7 18.23 17.47 -117.54
CA ASP A 7 18.27 17.43 -116.08
C ASP A 7 18.26 15.99 -115.54
N ARG A 8 19.26 15.64 -114.72
CA ARG A 8 19.25 14.41 -113.89
C ARG A 8 18.87 14.81 -112.46
N PRO A 9 17.93 14.11 -111.80
CA PRO A 9 17.45 14.52 -110.49
C PRO A 9 18.57 14.42 -109.46
N ALA A 10 18.82 15.52 -108.74
CA ALA A 10 19.72 15.57 -107.61
C ALA A 10 19.15 14.74 -106.44
N ALA A 11 19.89 13.72 -106.00
CA ALA A 11 19.54 12.94 -104.82
C ALA A 11 19.69 13.80 -103.56
N GLN A 12 18.57 14.14 -102.91
CA GLN A 12 18.59 14.75 -101.58
C GLN A 12 18.94 13.68 -100.54
N VAL A 13 20.20 13.68 -100.08
CA VAL A 13 20.63 12.85 -98.94
C VAL A 13 20.12 13.49 -97.65
N THR A 14 19.00 12.99 -97.14
CA THR A 14 18.55 13.29 -95.78
C THR A 14 19.20 12.29 -94.81
N THR A 15 20.32 12.67 -94.21
CA THR A 15 20.87 11.98 -93.04
C THR A 15 19.97 12.22 -91.84
N LYS A 16 18.97 11.36 -91.63
CA LYS A 16 18.29 11.28 -90.34
C LYS A 16 19.27 10.72 -89.32
N ARG A 17 19.87 11.59 -88.50
CA ARG A 17 20.56 11.21 -87.25
C ARG A 17 19.54 10.56 -86.32
N ARG A 18 19.33 9.25 -86.49
CA ARG A 18 18.67 8.44 -85.47
C ARG A 18 19.74 8.15 -84.44
N LEU A 19 19.67 8.84 -83.30
CA LEU A 19 20.31 8.34 -82.08
C LEU A 19 19.82 6.91 -81.92
N SER A 20 20.74 5.95 -82.04
CA SER A 20 20.41 4.53 -81.97
C SER A 20 19.74 4.28 -80.63
N ALA A 21 18.58 3.62 -80.63
CA ALA A 21 17.83 3.29 -79.41
C ALA A 21 18.70 2.51 -78.39
N ILE A 22 19.80 1.91 -78.84
CA ILE A 22 20.83 1.26 -78.03
C ILE A 22 21.45 2.21 -76.98
N TRP A 23 21.53 3.52 -77.25
CA TRP A 23 22.08 4.52 -76.31
C TRP A 23 21.09 4.98 -75.24
N ILE A 24 19.81 4.62 -75.35
CA ILE A 24 18.80 4.99 -74.34
C ILE A 24 19.03 4.21 -73.04
N ALA A 25 19.36 2.92 -73.14
CA ALA A 25 19.57 2.07 -71.97
C ALA A 25 20.75 2.52 -71.07
N PRO A 26 21.96 2.85 -71.61
CA PRO A 26 23.06 3.41 -70.81
C PRO A 26 22.73 4.74 -70.14
N VAL A 27 21.99 5.62 -70.80
CA VAL A 27 21.61 6.94 -70.25
C VAL A 27 20.62 6.78 -69.10
N ILE A 28 19.62 5.90 -69.24
CA ILE A 28 18.68 5.59 -68.15
C ILE A 28 19.42 4.97 -66.96
N ALA A 29 20.35 4.04 -67.20
CA ALA A 29 21.18 3.46 -66.15
C ALA A 29 22.03 4.53 -65.43
N ALA A 30 22.64 5.45 -66.17
CA ALA A 30 23.42 6.56 -65.61
C ALA A 30 22.56 7.51 -64.76
N ILE A 31 21.34 7.81 -65.21
CA ILE A 31 20.37 8.62 -64.44
C ILE A 31 19.96 7.88 -63.16
N ALA A 32 19.68 6.58 -63.22
CA ALA A 32 19.33 5.78 -62.05
C ALA A 32 20.48 5.72 -61.03
N VAL A 33 21.73 5.52 -61.48
CA VAL A 33 22.92 5.58 -60.61
C VAL A 33 23.11 6.97 -60.02
N GLY A 34 22.95 8.03 -60.83
CA GLY A 34 23.00 9.41 -60.35
C GLY A 34 21.94 9.72 -59.31
N TYR A 35 20.71 9.21 -59.50
CA TYR A 35 19.61 9.34 -58.55
C TYR A 35 19.90 8.58 -57.25
N LEU A 36 20.39 7.33 -57.31
CA LEU A 36 20.75 6.55 -56.12
C LEU A 36 21.91 7.18 -55.33
N LEU A 37 22.88 7.78 -56.03
CA LEU A 37 23.96 8.54 -55.39
C LEU A 37 23.43 9.82 -54.72
N TYR A 38 22.54 10.55 -55.39
CA TYR A 38 21.93 11.76 -54.85
C TYR A 38 21.05 11.46 -53.63
N ASP A 39 20.20 10.45 -53.72
CA ASP A 39 19.36 9.99 -52.61
C ASP A 39 20.22 9.54 -51.44
N GLY A 40 21.20 8.66 -51.70
CA GLY A 40 22.11 8.17 -50.66
C GLY A 40 22.94 9.25 -49.93
N VAL A 41 23.21 10.39 -50.56
CA VAL A 41 23.87 11.54 -49.92
C VAL A 41 22.86 12.41 -49.16
N ARG A 42 21.68 12.64 -49.71
CA ARG A 42 20.65 13.50 -49.11
C ARG A 42 19.97 12.86 -47.88
N SER A 43 19.92 11.54 -47.82
CA SER A 43 19.33 10.82 -46.68
C SER A 43 20.23 10.74 -45.43
N ARG A 44 21.50 11.18 -45.52
CA ARG A 44 22.47 11.11 -44.42
C ARG A 44 22.52 12.44 -43.66
N GLY A 45 22.33 12.39 -42.34
CA GLY A 45 22.55 13.54 -41.46
C GLY A 45 24.03 13.70 -41.06
N PRO A 46 24.35 14.77 -40.32
CA PRO A 46 25.72 15.07 -39.89
C PRO A 46 26.27 14.00 -38.94
N VAL A 47 27.60 13.91 -38.88
CA VAL A 47 28.32 13.06 -37.91
C VAL A 47 28.78 13.94 -36.76
N VAL A 48 28.44 13.54 -35.54
CA VAL A 48 28.83 14.21 -34.30
C VAL A 48 29.80 13.32 -33.53
N THR A 49 30.78 13.94 -32.87
CA THR A 49 31.77 13.28 -32.00
C THR A 49 31.47 13.69 -30.57
N ILE A 50 31.25 12.71 -29.70
CA ILE A 50 30.89 12.91 -28.30
C ILE A 50 31.97 12.27 -27.43
N VAL A 51 32.61 13.05 -26.57
CA VAL A 51 33.71 12.60 -25.71
C VAL A 51 33.18 12.25 -24.32
N PHE A 52 33.35 11.00 -23.88
CA PHE A 52 32.95 10.51 -22.57
C PHE A 52 34.16 10.07 -21.74
N ASP A 53 34.03 10.07 -20.41
CA ASP A 53 35.04 9.47 -19.52
C ASP A 53 35.07 7.94 -19.65
N ASN A 54 33.92 7.33 -19.94
CA ASN A 54 33.79 5.90 -20.25
C ASN A 54 32.69 5.69 -21.30
N ALA A 55 32.79 4.62 -22.07
CA ALA A 55 31.79 4.24 -23.07
C ALA A 55 31.33 2.79 -22.87
N GLU A 56 31.19 2.37 -21.62
CA GLU A 56 30.85 0.99 -21.27
C GLU A 56 29.54 0.54 -21.93
N GLY A 57 29.57 -0.63 -22.57
CA GLY A 57 28.42 -1.22 -23.25
C GLY A 57 27.97 -0.53 -24.55
N ILE A 58 28.59 0.58 -24.97
CA ILE A 58 28.35 1.17 -26.28
C ILE A 58 29.11 0.38 -27.36
N VAL A 59 28.40 0.02 -28.44
CA VAL A 59 28.93 -0.83 -29.52
C VAL A 59 28.84 -0.13 -30.87
N GLU A 60 29.96 -0.09 -31.57
CA GLU A 60 30.07 0.45 -32.92
C GLU A 60 29.09 -0.25 -33.90
N GLY A 61 28.36 0.55 -34.68
CA GLY A 61 27.39 0.08 -35.67
C GLY A 61 26.08 -0.46 -35.09
N LYS A 62 25.95 -0.56 -33.76
CA LYS A 62 24.77 -1.14 -33.09
C LYS A 62 24.08 -0.18 -32.14
N SER A 63 24.83 0.54 -31.30
CA SER A 63 24.23 1.41 -30.30
C SER A 63 23.50 2.59 -30.96
N PRO A 64 22.20 2.78 -30.68
CA PRO A 64 21.45 3.90 -31.22
C PRO A 64 21.74 5.20 -30.45
N LEU A 65 21.54 6.32 -31.12
CA LEU A 65 21.39 7.64 -30.50
C LEU A 65 19.90 7.96 -30.47
N LYS A 66 19.34 8.27 -29.29
CA LYS A 66 17.90 8.46 -29.09
C LYS A 66 17.56 9.81 -28.47
N TYR A 67 16.44 10.39 -28.93
CA TYR A 67 15.78 11.54 -28.33
C TYR A 67 14.37 11.12 -27.92
N GLU A 68 14.01 11.26 -26.64
CA GLU A 68 12.67 10.85 -26.13
C GLU A 68 12.28 9.42 -26.57
N GLY A 69 13.25 8.49 -26.54
CA GLY A 69 13.06 7.09 -26.96
C GLY A 69 13.08 6.85 -28.49
N VAL A 70 13.02 7.89 -29.32
CA VAL A 70 13.06 7.80 -30.79
C VAL A 70 14.49 7.72 -31.30
N VAL A 71 14.79 6.76 -32.17
CA VAL A 71 16.12 6.63 -32.81
C VAL A 71 16.34 7.76 -33.80
N VAL A 72 17.32 8.61 -33.50
CA VAL A 72 17.70 9.80 -34.27
C VAL A 72 19.11 9.69 -34.85
N GLY A 73 19.85 8.63 -34.49
CA GLY A 73 21.16 8.34 -35.06
C GLY A 73 21.70 6.97 -34.64
N THR A 74 22.92 6.66 -35.09
CA THR A 74 23.60 5.40 -34.78
C THR A 74 25.08 5.65 -34.56
N VAL A 75 25.67 4.98 -33.57
CA VAL A 75 27.11 5.01 -33.33
C VAL A 75 27.83 4.36 -34.50
N THR A 76 28.79 5.06 -35.08
CA THR A 76 29.55 4.66 -36.29
C THR A 76 31.02 4.39 -36.03
N ALA A 77 31.61 4.93 -34.96
CA ALA A 77 32.98 4.62 -34.55
C ALA A 77 33.19 4.92 -33.07
N ILE A 78 34.09 4.19 -32.41
CA ILE A 78 34.52 4.42 -31.03
C ILE A 78 36.04 4.44 -30.99
N ALA A 79 36.64 5.48 -30.40
CA ALA A 79 38.09 5.62 -30.27
C ALA A 79 38.44 6.01 -28.83
N ALA A 80 39.26 5.18 -28.16
CA ALA A 80 39.83 5.52 -26.86
C ALA A 80 41.07 6.40 -27.05
N ASP A 81 41.16 7.50 -26.31
CA ASP A 81 42.37 8.29 -26.17
C ASP A 81 43.07 7.93 -24.86
N PHE A 82 44.13 7.13 -24.97
CA PHE A 82 44.92 6.66 -23.84
C PHE A 82 45.76 7.77 -23.17
N THR A 83 45.86 8.95 -23.77
CA THR A 83 46.60 10.10 -23.20
C THR A 83 45.74 10.83 -22.19
N THR A 84 44.47 11.06 -22.53
CA THR A 84 43.51 11.79 -21.69
C THR A 84 42.66 10.85 -20.84
N GLY A 85 42.62 9.55 -21.16
CA GLY A 85 41.77 8.57 -20.50
C GLY A 85 40.29 8.67 -20.90
N THR A 86 39.99 9.34 -22.02
CA THR A 86 38.62 9.56 -22.51
C THR A 86 38.31 8.68 -23.72
N VAL A 87 37.02 8.59 -24.07
CA VAL A 87 36.54 7.83 -25.23
C VAL A 87 35.73 8.74 -26.14
N ALA A 88 36.20 8.92 -27.37
CA ALA A 88 35.50 9.65 -28.43
C ALA A 88 34.58 8.72 -29.20
N VAL A 89 33.27 8.99 -29.13
CA VAL A 89 32.22 8.22 -29.81
C VAL A 89 31.66 9.03 -30.98
N LYS A 90 31.78 8.52 -32.20
CA LYS A 90 31.22 9.16 -33.40
C LYS A 90 29.85 8.59 -33.70
N ALA A 91 28.81 9.41 -33.68
CA ALA A 91 27.44 9.03 -34.05
C ALA A 91 27.00 9.76 -35.32
N ARG A 92 26.33 9.05 -36.22
CA ARG A 92 25.71 9.63 -37.41
C ARG A 92 24.23 9.87 -37.14
N LEU A 93 23.81 11.13 -37.29
CA LEU A 93 22.41 11.52 -37.18
C LEU A 93 21.66 11.21 -38.48
N THR A 94 20.35 11.03 -38.38
CA THR A 94 19.46 11.04 -39.55
C THR A 94 19.33 12.46 -40.10
N ALA A 95 18.93 12.60 -41.37
CA ALA A 95 18.74 13.92 -41.97
C ALA A 95 17.74 14.81 -41.19
N SER A 96 16.67 14.21 -40.65
CA SER A 96 15.68 14.89 -39.81
C SER A 96 16.20 15.32 -38.44
N ALA A 97 17.23 14.64 -37.92
CA ALA A 97 17.84 14.92 -36.63
C ALA A 97 19.01 15.93 -36.70
N SER A 98 19.32 16.48 -37.88
CA SER A 98 20.37 17.49 -38.05
C SER A 98 20.32 18.67 -37.04
N PRO A 99 19.13 19.16 -36.62
CA PRO A 99 19.06 20.23 -35.60
C PRO A 99 19.65 19.87 -34.22
N ILE A 100 19.83 18.59 -33.90
CA ILE A 100 20.47 18.12 -32.65
C ILE A 100 21.99 18.40 -32.66
N ALA A 101 22.60 18.60 -33.84
CA ALA A 101 24.00 18.96 -33.97
C ALA A 101 24.20 20.47 -33.72
N SER A 102 23.78 20.97 -32.55
CA SER A 102 23.87 22.38 -32.15
C SER A 102 24.67 22.53 -30.85
N THR A 103 25.41 23.64 -30.67
CA THR A 103 26.30 23.85 -29.50
C THR A 103 25.62 23.69 -28.13
N GLY A 104 24.32 23.95 -28.02
CA GLY A 104 23.57 23.77 -26.77
C GLY A 104 23.11 22.33 -26.51
N SER A 105 23.33 21.39 -27.42
CA SER A 105 22.84 20.02 -27.28
C SER A 105 23.69 19.21 -26.30
N GLN A 106 23.00 18.39 -25.51
CA GLN A 106 23.60 17.60 -24.43
C GLN A 106 23.42 16.12 -24.70
N PHE A 107 24.41 15.31 -24.35
CA PHE A 107 24.45 13.88 -24.63
C PHE A 107 24.89 13.12 -23.38
N TRP A 108 24.28 11.97 -23.11
CA TRP A 108 24.68 11.06 -22.01
C TRP A 108 24.46 9.61 -22.40
N ILE A 109 25.17 8.69 -21.74
CA ILE A 109 24.94 7.25 -21.90
C ILE A 109 23.82 6.83 -20.95
N GLN A 110 22.76 6.26 -21.52
CA GLN A 110 21.65 5.70 -20.77
C GLN A 110 21.82 4.18 -20.63
N HIS A 111 21.98 3.72 -19.39
CA HIS A 111 22.06 2.30 -19.06
C HIS A 111 20.66 1.72 -18.84
N PRO A 112 20.35 0.53 -19.40
CA PRO A 112 19.13 -0.18 -19.07
C PRO A 112 19.19 -0.66 -17.62
N ARG A 113 18.09 -0.52 -16.87
CA ARG A 113 17.97 -1.06 -15.52
C ARG A 113 17.08 -2.30 -15.54
N ILE A 114 17.46 -3.32 -14.76
CA ILE A 114 16.74 -4.59 -14.65
C ILE A 114 15.73 -4.45 -13.50
N GLY A 115 14.45 -4.26 -13.83
CA GLY A 115 13.35 -4.48 -12.90
C GLY A 115 13.02 -5.98 -12.80
N LEU A 116 12.65 -6.46 -11.61
CA LEU A 116 12.34 -7.88 -11.34
C LEU A 116 11.01 -8.37 -11.96
N GLY A 117 10.24 -7.49 -12.60
CA GLY A 117 9.01 -7.83 -13.31
C GLY A 117 9.22 -7.74 -14.81
N GLY A 118 9.17 -8.88 -15.48
CA GLY A 118 9.51 -9.02 -16.89
C GLY A 118 8.86 -7.99 -17.82
N ILE A 119 9.71 -7.48 -18.70
CA ILE A 119 9.44 -7.18 -20.11
C ILE A 119 8.47 -6.00 -20.38
N SER A 120 8.97 -4.77 -20.16
CA SER A 120 8.59 -3.63 -21.00
C SER A 120 9.62 -3.35 -22.11
N SER A 121 10.77 -4.05 -22.11
CA SER A 121 11.75 -4.00 -23.21
C SER A 121 12.68 -5.23 -23.19
N LEU A 122 12.19 -6.38 -23.66
CA LEU A 122 13.10 -7.44 -24.14
C LEU A 122 14.07 -6.89 -25.21
N ASP A 123 13.67 -5.82 -25.90
CA ASP A 123 14.52 -5.07 -26.82
C ASP A 123 15.76 -4.45 -26.15
N THR A 124 15.71 -3.89 -24.92
CA THR A 124 16.87 -3.17 -24.34
C THR A 124 17.86 -4.08 -23.61
N LEU A 125 17.41 -5.22 -23.08
CA LEU A 125 18.31 -6.28 -22.61
C LEU A 125 19.11 -6.91 -23.76
N ILE A 126 18.55 -6.91 -24.98
CA ILE A 126 19.22 -7.36 -26.20
C ILE A 126 20.02 -6.23 -26.87
N SER A 127 19.56 -4.98 -26.79
CA SER A 127 20.15 -3.82 -27.50
C SER A 127 21.32 -3.15 -26.77
N GLY A 128 21.46 -3.36 -25.46
CA GLY A 128 22.51 -2.74 -24.65
C GLY A 128 22.31 -1.23 -24.40
N PRO A 129 23.26 -0.57 -23.71
CA PRO A 129 23.25 0.87 -23.49
C PRO A 129 23.15 1.67 -24.80
N TYR A 130 22.53 2.85 -24.71
CA TYR A 130 22.38 3.77 -25.84
C TYR A 130 22.76 5.20 -25.45
N ILE A 131 23.02 6.04 -26.45
CA ILE A 131 23.30 7.47 -26.21
C ILE A 131 21.97 8.21 -26.27
N ALA A 132 21.60 8.87 -25.19
CA ALA A 132 20.47 9.78 -25.16
C ALA A 132 20.95 11.21 -25.45
N CYS A 133 20.08 12.04 -26.02
CA CYS A 133 20.37 13.44 -26.28
C CYS A 133 19.22 14.35 -25.87
N LEU A 134 19.55 15.59 -25.52
CA LEU A 134 18.62 16.70 -25.38
C LEU A 134 19.04 17.80 -26.38
N PRO A 135 18.17 18.20 -27.32
CA PRO A 135 18.49 19.26 -28.27
C PRO A 135 18.58 20.61 -27.56
N GLY A 136 19.58 21.41 -27.92
CA GLY A 136 19.72 22.78 -27.46
C GLY A 136 19.67 23.80 -28.59
N SER A 137 19.71 25.08 -28.21
CA SER A 137 19.86 26.19 -29.14
C SER A 137 21.33 26.52 -29.38
N GLY A 138 21.65 27.09 -30.54
CA GLY A 138 23.01 27.53 -30.86
C GLY A 138 23.40 27.29 -32.32
N GLU A 139 24.68 27.48 -32.61
CA GLU A 139 25.26 27.25 -33.94
C GLU A 139 25.49 25.74 -34.18
N ALA A 140 25.64 25.37 -35.46
CA ALA A 140 25.92 23.98 -35.82
C ALA A 140 27.27 23.52 -35.24
N ALA A 141 27.28 22.40 -34.53
CA ALA A 141 28.45 21.85 -33.86
C ALA A 141 28.60 20.36 -34.17
N THR A 142 29.85 19.88 -34.17
CA THR A 142 30.18 18.47 -34.46
C THR A 142 30.97 17.80 -33.36
N GLU A 143 31.36 18.53 -32.32
CA GLU A 143 32.10 18.01 -31.16
C GLU A 143 31.34 18.38 -29.88
N PHE A 144 31.22 17.41 -28.98
CA PHE A 144 30.43 17.50 -27.77
C PHE A 144 31.11 16.78 -26.60
N THR A 145 30.87 17.26 -25.38
CA THR A 145 31.24 16.57 -24.16
C THR A 145 30.04 15.79 -23.63
N GLY A 146 30.24 14.51 -23.38
CA GLY A 146 29.23 13.63 -22.79
C GLY A 146 29.08 13.87 -21.29
N LEU A 147 27.84 13.88 -20.82
CA LEU A 147 27.51 14.01 -19.41
C LEU A 147 27.52 12.64 -18.71
N PRO A 148 27.83 12.59 -17.41
CA PRO A 148 27.86 11.34 -16.63
C PRO A 148 26.47 10.70 -16.44
N GLY A 149 25.40 11.46 -16.70
CA GLY A 149 24.02 11.00 -16.59
C GLY A 149 23.06 12.02 -17.20
N ARG A 150 21.76 11.74 -17.08
CA ARG A 150 20.70 12.63 -17.57
C ARG A 150 20.86 14.02 -16.91
N PRO A 151 20.89 15.11 -17.69
CA PRO A 151 20.89 16.45 -17.13
C PRO A 151 19.58 16.74 -16.39
N PRO A 152 19.58 17.58 -15.34
CA PRO A 152 18.36 18.04 -14.70
C PRO A 152 17.42 18.71 -15.71
N VAL A 153 16.12 18.64 -15.47
CA VAL A 153 15.12 19.31 -16.30
C VAL A 153 15.43 20.82 -16.33
N PRO A 154 15.61 21.44 -17.51
CA PRO A 154 15.97 22.86 -17.59
C PRO A 154 14.97 23.73 -16.83
N GLN A 155 15.46 24.73 -16.07
CA GLN A 155 14.60 25.66 -15.33
C GLN A 155 13.60 26.42 -16.22
N SER A 156 13.92 26.56 -17.51
CA SER A 156 13.05 27.19 -18.52
C SER A 156 11.85 26.34 -18.93
N THR A 157 11.82 25.05 -18.55
CA THR A 157 10.69 24.16 -18.85
C THR A 157 9.48 24.58 -18.00
N PRO A 158 8.33 24.95 -18.62
CA PRO A 158 7.11 25.26 -17.89
C PRO A 158 6.64 24.05 -17.10
N GLY A 159 6.25 24.24 -15.84
CA GLY A 159 5.80 23.19 -14.93
C GLY A 159 5.95 23.63 -13.48
N LEU A 160 5.47 22.81 -12.56
CA LEU A 160 5.59 23.05 -11.11
C LEU A 160 6.80 22.28 -10.56
N ARG A 161 7.68 22.97 -9.84
CA ARG A 161 8.81 22.35 -9.13
C ARG A 161 8.57 22.41 -7.64
N ILE A 162 8.66 21.28 -6.95
CA ILE A 162 8.53 21.23 -5.48
C ILE A 162 9.67 20.40 -4.88
N VAL A 163 9.91 20.61 -3.59
CA VAL A 163 10.95 19.92 -2.83
C VAL A 163 10.29 18.99 -1.82
N LEU A 164 10.67 17.73 -1.81
CA LEU A 164 10.24 16.77 -0.81
C LEU A 164 11.36 16.49 0.18
N HIS A 165 11.05 16.55 1.47
CA HIS A 165 11.95 16.18 2.55
C HIS A 165 11.71 14.74 2.97
N ALA A 166 12.76 13.94 3.00
CA ALA A 166 12.71 12.55 3.42
C ALA A 166 13.87 12.23 4.39
N GLU A 167 13.68 11.26 5.28
CA GLU A 167 14.79 10.73 6.10
C GLU A 167 15.85 10.04 5.25
N THR A 168 15.43 9.39 4.17
CA THR A 168 16.26 8.57 3.29
C THR A 168 15.77 8.71 1.85
N ALA A 169 16.68 8.64 0.87
CA ALA A 169 16.33 8.63 -0.55
C ALA A 169 15.46 7.43 -0.96
N GLY A 170 15.45 6.35 -0.18
CA GLY A 170 14.69 5.15 -0.47
C GLY A 170 15.11 4.54 -1.81
N SER A 171 14.14 4.14 -2.63
CA SER A 171 14.36 3.62 -3.98
C SER A 171 14.37 4.69 -5.08
N LEU A 172 14.27 5.97 -4.72
CA LEU A 172 14.07 7.08 -5.66
C LEU A 172 15.36 7.49 -6.37
N TYR A 173 15.24 7.83 -7.65
CA TYR A 173 16.34 8.28 -8.51
C TYR A 173 15.85 9.34 -9.50
N PRO A 174 16.74 10.14 -10.12
CA PRO A 174 16.37 11.06 -11.20
C PRO A 174 15.66 10.33 -12.36
N GLY A 175 14.43 10.73 -12.66
CA GLY A 175 13.50 10.10 -13.60
C GLY A 175 12.49 9.13 -12.97
N SER A 176 12.50 8.90 -11.66
CA SER A 176 11.43 8.14 -10.98
C SER A 176 10.07 8.82 -11.20
N PRO A 177 8.99 8.07 -11.47
CA PRO A 177 7.69 8.66 -11.78
C PRO A 177 7.05 9.33 -10.56
N VAL A 178 6.38 10.46 -10.78
CA VAL A 178 5.46 11.09 -9.83
C VAL A 178 4.03 10.83 -10.31
N MET A 179 3.21 10.22 -9.45
CA MET A 179 1.88 9.76 -9.79
C MET A 179 0.76 10.43 -8.99
N PHE A 180 -0.35 10.71 -9.66
CA PHE A 180 -1.61 11.11 -9.05
C PHE A 180 -2.70 10.11 -9.46
N HIS A 181 -3.32 9.44 -8.50
CA HIS A 181 -4.34 8.40 -8.75
C HIS A 181 -3.88 7.32 -9.75
N GLY A 182 -2.59 6.98 -9.76
CA GLY A 182 -2.00 5.97 -10.65
C GLY A 182 -1.68 6.46 -12.06
N LEU A 183 -1.87 7.75 -12.36
CA LEU A 183 -1.43 8.39 -13.60
C LEU A 183 -0.10 9.11 -13.36
N MET A 184 0.85 8.95 -14.28
CA MET A 184 2.10 9.72 -14.27
C MET A 184 1.79 11.18 -14.62
N VAL A 185 2.19 12.10 -13.75
CA VAL A 185 1.97 13.55 -13.89
C VAL A 185 3.26 14.37 -13.77
N GLY A 186 4.39 13.67 -13.60
CA GLY A 186 5.69 14.29 -13.42
C GLY A 186 6.78 13.26 -13.12
N GLU A 187 7.94 13.75 -12.73
CA GLU A 187 9.13 12.95 -12.46
C GLU A 187 10.02 13.55 -11.37
N VAL A 188 10.84 12.72 -10.74
CA VAL A 188 11.91 13.15 -9.84
C VAL A 188 13.02 13.79 -10.69
N ASP A 189 13.27 15.08 -10.50
CA ASP A 189 14.34 15.81 -11.19
C ASP A 189 15.70 15.50 -10.58
N GLN A 190 15.81 15.59 -9.25
CA GLN A 190 17.07 15.37 -8.56
C GLN A 190 16.89 14.86 -7.13
N VAL A 191 17.80 13.99 -6.70
CA VAL A 191 17.93 13.56 -5.30
C VAL A 191 19.26 14.10 -4.76
N ARG A 192 19.21 14.88 -3.69
CA ARG A 192 20.41 15.42 -3.02
C ARG A 192 20.41 15.06 -1.54
N VAL A 193 21.57 14.62 -1.06
CA VAL A 193 21.86 14.56 0.37
C VAL A 193 22.48 15.89 0.74
N SER A 194 21.80 16.66 1.60
CA SER A 194 22.42 17.81 2.25
C SER A 194 23.24 17.24 3.40
N ALA A 195 24.58 17.29 3.33
CA ALA A 195 25.54 16.89 4.39
C ALA A 195 25.30 15.57 5.18
N ALA A 196 26.20 15.22 6.10
CA ALA A 196 26.00 14.08 7.00
C ALA A 196 25.05 14.52 8.14
N ASN A 197 23.98 13.76 8.41
CA ASN A 197 22.89 14.00 9.38
C ASN A 197 21.75 14.98 9.01
N GLU A 198 21.59 15.34 7.74
CA GLU A 198 20.49 16.21 7.28
C GLU A 198 19.49 15.45 6.38
N PRO A 199 18.22 15.89 6.32
CA PRO A 199 17.19 15.22 5.52
C PRO A 199 17.53 15.24 4.03
N VAL A 200 17.15 14.18 3.32
CA VAL A 200 17.31 14.08 1.88
C VAL A 200 16.31 15.03 1.22
N HIS A 201 16.82 15.88 0.32
CA HIS A 201 16.01 16.77 -0.49
C HIS A 201 15.79 16.15 -1.87
N ILE A 202 14.52 15.92 -2.21
CA ILE A 202 14.12 15.33 -3.47
C ILE A 202 13.36 16.40 -4.25
N ASN A 203 13.98 16.91 -5.31
CA ASN A 203 13.34 17.83 -6.23
C ASN A 203 12.49 17.03 -7.20
N ILE A 204 11.22 17.39 -7.31
CA ILE A 204 10.32 16.81 -8.30
C ILE A 204 9.76 17.89 -9.23
N PHE A 205 9.51 17.49 -10.46
CA PHE A 205 8.91 18.29 -11.50
C PHE A 205 7.56 17.70 -11.87
N ILE A 206 6.53 18.54 -11.93
CA ILE A 206 5.16 18.19 -12.33
C ILE A 206 4.83 19.00 -13.57
N ASP A 207 4.23 18.33 -14.55
CA ASP A 207 3.90 18.94 -15.84
C ASP A 207 2.96 20.15 -15.68
N GLU A 208 3.11 21.15 -16.54
CA GLU A 208 2.39 22.43 -16.41
C GLU A 208 0.86 22.29 -16.48
N ASP A 209 0.35 21.36 -17.28
CA ASP A 209 -1.08 21.05 -17.35
C ASP A 209 -1.61 20.35 -16.09
N GLN A 210 -0.72 19.71 -15.32
CA GLN A 210 -1.01 18.98 -14.09
C GLN A 210 -0.64 19.74 -12.80
N ARG A 211 0.00 20.91 -12.90
CA ARG A 211 0.36 21.81 -11.76
C ARG A 211 -0.77 21.98 -10.75
N ASN A 212 -2.01 22.10 -11.23
CA ASN A 212 -3.19 22.34 -10.39
C ASN A 212 -3.62 21.14 -9.55
N LEU A 213 -3.09 19.93 -9.81
CA LEU A 213 -3.35 18.76 -8.99
C LEU A 213 -2.70 18.91 -7.61
N VAL A 214 -1.54 19.56 -7.52
CA VAL A 214 -0.88 19.81 -6.24
C VAL A 214 -1.56 20.96 -5.51
N LYS A 215 -2.06 20.66 -4.32
CA LYS A 215 -2.61 21.58 -3.34
C LYS A 215 -1.66 21.76 -2.15
N PRO A 216 -1.77 22.86 -1.37
CA PRO A 216 -0.94 23.07 -0.18
C PRO A 216 -1.05 21.95 0.86
N ASN A 217 -2.15 21.22 0.87
CA ASN A 217 -2.41 20.08 1.75
C ASN A 217 -2.17 18.72 1.07
N SER A 218 -1.40 18.69 -0.02
CA SER A 218 -1.08 17.43 -0.71
C SER A 218 -0.19 16.54 0.14
N TYR A 219 -0.49 15.25 0.11
CA TYR A 219 0.21 14.23 0.85
C TYR A 219 1.02 13.35 -0.12
N PHE A 220 2.34 13.33 0.03
CA PHE A 220 3.26 12.59 -0.84
C PHE A 220 3.81 11.36 -0.11
N TRP A 221 3.83 10.21 -0.78
CA TRP A 221 4.46 9.02 -0.24
C TRP A 221 5.32 8.31 -1.29
N GLU A 222 6.33 7.61 -0.82
CA GLU A 222 7.20 6.78 -1.64
C GLU A 222 6.48 5.45 -1.92
N MET A 223 6.49 5.05 -3.18
CA MET A 223 5.99 3.76 -3.64
C MET A 223 7.15 2.77 -3.68
N SER A 224 7.50 2.17 -2.54
CA SER A 224 8.44 1.06 -2.49
C SER A 224 7.82 -0.20 -3.11
N GLY A 225 8.53 -0.81 -4.04
CA GLY A 225 8.17 -2.12 -4.58
C GLY A 225 8.35 -3.22 -3.53
N LEU A 226 7.31 -4.03 -3.34
CA LEU A 226 7.22 -5.28 -2.58
C LEU A 226 6.91 -5.18 -1.07
N HIS A 227 5.62 -5.27 -0.72
CA HIS A 227 5.16 -5.76 0.59
C HIS A 227 4.59 -7.17 0.39
N VAL A 228 5.37 -8.23 0.70
CA VAL A 228 4.84 -9.61 0.66
C VAL A 228 4.19 -9.92 1.99
N SER A 229 2.86 -10.00 2.02
CA SER A 229 2.10 -10.60 3.12
C SER A 229 1.74 -12.05 2.73
N PHE A 230 2.36 -13.03 3.38
CA PHE A 230 2.02 -14.44 3.19
C PHE A 230 0.89 -14.82 4.16
N GLN A 231 -0.34 -14.99 3.65
CA GLN A 231 -1.45 -15.54 4.43
C GLN A 231 -1.57 -17.05 4.16
N LEU A 232 -1.29 -17.89 5.17
CA LEU A 232 -1.14 -19.35 5.01
C LEU A 232 -2.44 -20.17 5.07
N ALA A 233 -3.64 -19.57 5.21
CA ALA A 233 -4.83 -20.34 5.59
C ALA A 233 -5.92 -20.53 4.52
N GLU A 234 -5.90 -19.78 3.41
CA GLU A 234 -6.76 -20.06 2.26
C GLU A 234 -5.92 -19.97 1.00
N GLY A 235 -5.96 -21.01 0.16
CA GLY A 235 -5.08 -21.19 -0.98
C GLY A 235 -4.78 -19.89 -1.73
N LEU A 236 -3.49 -19.65 -2.00
CA LEU A 236 -2.88 -18.50 -2.69
C LEU A 236 -3.91 -17.63 -3.45
N ARG A 237 -4.57 -16.72 -2.74
CA ARG A 237 -5.32 -15.63 -3.36
C ARG A 237 -4.31 -14.56 -3.71
N VAL A 238 -3.74 -14.68 -4.91
CA VAL A 238 -3.05 -13.56 -5.54
C VAL A 238 -4.14 -12.55 -5.89
N GLU A 239 -4.42 -11.59 -4.99
CA GLU A 239 -5.04 -10.34 -5.43
C GLU A 239 -4.04 -9.65 -6.35
N THR A 240 -4.15 -9.94 -7.65
CA THR A 240 -3.45 -9.19 -8.69
C THR A 240 -4.07 -7.80 -8.81
N LYS A 241 -4.01 -6.99 -7.75
CA LYS A 241 -4.06 -5.54 -7.94
C LYS A 241 -2.80 -5.21 -8.73
N SER A 242 -3.03 -4.96 -10.02
CA SER A 242 -2.08 -4.67 -11.08
C SER A 242 -0.61 -4.81 -10.66
N VAL A 243 0.01 -5.94 -10.99
CA VAL A 243 1.47 -6.14 -10.93
C VAL A 243 2.22 -5.05 -11.73
N ARG A 244 1.51 -4.23 -12.53
CA ARG A 244 2.05 -3.06 -13.24
C ARG A 244 2.42 -1.87 -12.34
N SER A 245 2.01 -1.82 -11.07
CA SER A 245 2.30 -0.68 -10.18
C SER A 245 3.52 -0.88 -9.27
N ILE A 246 4.17 -2.05 -9.31
CA ILE A 246 5.12 -2.52 -8.27
C ILE A 246 6.60 -2.41 -8.67
N LEU A 247 6.93 -1.98 -9.89
CA LEU A 247 8.19 -2.44 -10.51
C LEU A 247 9.33 -1.44 -10.64
N ASP A 248 9.12 -0.13 -10.53
CA ASP A 248 10.20 0.86 -10.74
C ASP A 248 10.45 1.83 -9.57
N GLY A 249 9.71 1.67 -8.47
CA GLY A 249 9.70 2.69 -7.41
C GLY A 249 9.10 4.01 -7.93
N GLY A 250 8.75 4.93 -7.04
CA GLY A 250 8.20 6.22 -7.45
C GLY A 250 7.61 7.00 -6.30
N ILE A 251 6.98 8.12 -6.64
CA ILE A 251 6.29 8.96 -5.67
C ILE A 251 4.83 9.00 -6.09
N ALA A 252 3.93 8.79 -5.15
CA ALA A 252 2.52 9.05 -5.38
C ALA A 252 2.03 10.12 -4.41
N PHE A 253 0.99 10.84 -4.82
CA PHE A 253 0.38 11.83 -3.96
C PHE A 253 -1.14 11.88 -4.10
N HIS A 254 -1.75 12.42 -3.04
CA HIS A 254 -3.18 12.71 -2.97
C HIS A 254 -3.38 14.16 -2.53
N SER A 255 -4.47 14.77 -2.99
CA SER A 255 -4.85 16.13 -2.65
C SER A 255 -6.31 16.13 -2.21
N PRO A 256 -6.59 16.23 -0.90
CA PRO A 256 -7.95 16.14 -0.37
C PRO A 256 -8.88 17.23 -0.94
N PRO A 257 -10.12 16.89 -1.31
CA PRO A 257 -11.12 17.89 -1.68
C PRO A 257 -11.56 18.68 -0.45
N GLY A 258 -11.50 20.02 -0.49
CA GLY A 258 -12.24 20.87 0.45
C GLY A 258 -11.44 21.78 1.39
N SER A 259 -10.11 21.87 1.31
CA SER A 259 -9.41 22.95 2.00
C SER A 259 -9.68 24.27 1.25
N GLY A 260 -10.37 25.23 1.87
CA GLY A 260 -10.63 26.58 1.35
C GLY A 260 -9.37 27.43 1.06
N VAL A 261 -8.20 26.80 0.96
CA VAL A 261 -6.93 27.37 0.56
C VAL A 261 -6.88 27.35 -0.97
N SER A 262 -7.30 28.47 -1.56
CA SER A 262 -7.34 28.69 -3.02
C SER A 262 -5.99 29.09 -3.62
N THR A 263 -4.94 29.22 -2.80
CA THR A 263 -3.61 29.62 -3.30
C THR A 263 -2.95 28.46 -4.02
N PRO A 264 -2.63 28.61 -5.31
CA PRO A 264 -1.83 27.63 -6.05
C PRO A 264 -0.48 27.43 -5.37
N VAL A 265 -0.01 26.18 -5.33
CA VAL A 265 1.33 25.86 -4.85
C VAL A 265 2.36 26.52 -5.77
N GLY A 266 3.30 27.24 -5.17
CA GLY A 266 4.37 27.93 -5.87
C GLY A 266 5.57 27.03 -6.15
N ASP A 267 6.43 27.48 -7.05
CA ASP A 267 7.71 26.81 -7.30
C ASP A 267 8.59 26.87 -6.04
N GLY A 268 9.19 25.73 -5.69
CA GLY A 268 10.06 25.57 -4.54
C GLY A 268 9.34 25.27 -3.22
N GLU A 269 8.01 25.12 -3.23
CA GLU A 269 7.26 24.73 -2.03
C GLU A 269 7.77 23.38 -1.49
N ALA A 270 7.84 23.28 -0.17
CA ALA A 270 8.37 22.11 0.53
C ALA A 270 7.24 21.22 1.07
N PHE A 271 7.35 19.91 0.84
CA PHE A 271 6.47 18.88 1.40
C PHE A 271 7.29 17.79 2.10
N VAL A 272 6.64 16.97 2.90
CA VAL A 272 7.25 15.78 3.49
C VAL A 272 6.93 14.56 2.62
N LEU A 273 7.95 13.74 2.35
CA LEU A 273 7.77 12.45 1.71
C LEU A 273 7.60 11.37 2.79
N HIS A 274 6.43 10.75 2.81
CA HIS A 274 6.10 9.69 3.75
C HIS A 274 6.45 8.30 3.18
N ARG A 275 6.62 7.30 4.04
CA ARG A 275 6.87 5.90 3.61
C ARG A 275 5.60 5.11 3.31
N HIS A 276 4.43 5.58 3.74
CA HIS A 276 3.18 4.80 3.67
C HIS A 276 2.01 5.58 3.04
N PRO A 277 1.12 4.89 2.31
CA PRO A 277 0.08 5.49 1.47
C PRO A 277 -1.20 5.91 2.20
N ASP A 278 -1.26 5.86 3.54
CA ASP A 278 -2.52 6.07 4.26
C ASP A 278 -2.96 7.54 4.28
N ALA A 279 -3.59 7.95 3.19
CA ALA A 279 -4.17 9.27 2.94
C ALA A 279 -5.28 9.67 3.94
N ASP A 280 -5.83 8.72 4.69
CA ASP A 280 -6.81 8.95 5.76
C ASP A 280 -6.19 9.59 7.01
N MET A 281 -4.86 9.70 7.08
CA MET A 281 -4.13 10.27 8.23
C MET A 281 -3.92 11.80 8.16
N HIS A 282 -4.39 12.48 7.11
CA HIS A 282 -4.25 13.95 6.99
C HIS A 282 -5.03 14.71 8.08
N ASP A 283 -6.16 14.14 8.51
CA ASP A 283 -7.03 14.67 9.55
C ASP A 283 -6.84 13.92 10.88
N ALA A 284 -5.74 13.17 11.01
CA ALA A 284 -5.57 12.26 12.12
C ALA A 284 -5.31 12.97 13.44
N THR A 285 -5.91 12.44 14.50
CA THR A 285 -5.67 12.91 15.87
C THR A 285 -4.52 12.11 16.48
N PRO A 286 -3.40 12.76 16.86
CA PRO A 286 -2.30 12.07 17.51
C PRO A 286 -2.64 11.71 18.94
N ILE A 287 -2.31 10.48 19.32
CA ILE A 287 -2.41 10.00 20.69
C ILE A 287 -1.14 9.24 21.06
N ASN A 288 -0.83 9.21 22.36
CA ASN A 288 0.18 8.37 22.95
C ASN A 288 -0.49 7.37 23.89
N ILE A 289 -0.07 6.11 23.85
CA ILE A 289 -0.54 5.06 24.74
C ILE A 289 0.67 4.43 25.41
N SER A 290 0.69 4.42 26.75
CA SER A 290 1.78 3.82 27.52
C SER A 290 1.40 2.41 27.97
N PHE A 291 2.15 1.40 27.53
CA PHE A 291 1.96 0.00 27.94
C PHE A 291 3.14 -0.47 28.78
N SER A 292 2.89 -1.38 29.73
CA SER A 292 3.94 -2.12 30.46
C SER A 292 4.72 -3.07 29.55
N ASP A 293 4.08 -3.61 28.51
CA ASP A 293 4.64 -4.54 27.55
C ASP A 293 4.21 -4.18 26.11
N GLY A 294 5.19 -3.88 25.25
CA GLY A 294 4.99 -3.57 23.83
C GLY A 294 5.11 -4.77 22.89
N SER A 295 5.24 -5.99 23.42
CA SER A 295 5.49 -7.18 22.61
C SER A 295 4.45 -7.37 21.50
N GLY A 296 4.93 -7.51 20.27
CA GLY A 296 4.08 -7.70 19.09
C GLY A 296 3.56 -6.40 18.45
N ILE A 297 3.82 -5.23 19.04
CA ILE A 297 3.52 -3.94 18.40
C ILE A 297 4.65 -3.58 17.43
N GLU A 298 4.29 -3.47 16.16
CA GLU A 298 5.16 -3.01 15.07
C GLU A 298 4.70 -1.64 14.53
N PRO A 299 5.55 -0.60 14.60
CA PRO A 299 5.29 0.70 13.98
C PRO A 299 5.04 0.59 12.47
N GLY A 300 4.07 1.35 11.97
CA GLY A 300 3.67 1.34 10.55
C GLY A 300 2.79 0.16 10.14
N GLN A 301 2.64 -0.86 10.99
CA GLN A 301 1.84 -2.06 10.71
C GLN A 301 0.68 -2.27 11.69
N THR A 302 0.93 -2.00 12.98
CA THR A 302 -0.05 -2.28 14.04
C THR A 302 -1.20 -1.31 13.98
N LYS A 303 -2.42 -1.84 13.85
CA LYS A 303 -3.65 -1.06 13.72
C LYS A 303 -4.28 -0.84 15.08
N ILE A 304 -4.94 0.31 15.25
CA ILE A 304 -5.92 0.52 16.30
C ILE A 304 -7.29 0.16 15.75
N ARG A 305 -8.04 -0.67 16.47
CA ARG A 305 -9.37 -1.13 16.08
C ARG A 305 -10.41 -0.81 17.15
N HIS A 306 -11.65 -0.71 16.71
CA HIS A 306 -12.84 -0.64 17.53
C HIS A 306 -13.91 -1.49 16.86
N ASP A 307 -14.49 -2.47 17.57
CA ASP A 307 -15.48 -3.42 17.03
C ASP A 307 -15.06 -4.08 15.70
N GLY A 308 -13.76 -4.39 15.58
CA GLY A 308 -13.18 -5.01 14.38
C GLY A 308 -12.93 -4.06 13.20
N VAL A 309 -13.34 -2.78 13.30
CA VAL A 309 -13.06 -1.75 12.29
C VAL A 309 -11.73 -1.06 12.63
N THR A 310 -10.91 -0.80 11.60
CA THR A 310 -9.66 -0.05 11.80
C THR A 310 -9.96 1.43 11.95
N VAL A 311 -9.51 2.02 13.06
CA VAL A 311 -9.76 3.41 13.43
C VAL A 311 -8.48 4.22 13.64
N GLY A 312 -7.31 3.58 13.64
CA GLY A 312 -6.01 4.25 13.70
C GLY A 312 -4.82 3.36 13.35
N LEU A 313 -3.63 3.94 13.36
CA LEU A 313 -2.37 3.27 13.04
C LEU A 313 -1.27 3.69 14.03
N VAL A 314 -0.49 2.72 14.49
CA VAL A 314 0.73 2.96 15.29
C VAL A 314 1.83 3.50 14.39
N THR A 315 2.43 4.63 14.76
CA THR A 315 3.47 5.30 13.98
C THR A 315 4.86 5.19 14.60
N ALA A 316 4.95 5.08 15.93
CA ALA A 316 6.22 4.90 16.62
C ALA A 316 6.05 4.09 17.92
N LEU A 317 7.15 3.47 18.35
CA LEU A 317 7.27 2.72 19.59
C LEU A 317 8.60 3.06 20.23
N GLU A 318 8.56 3.61 21.44
CA GLU A 318 9.74 4.03 22.19
C GLU A 318 9.70 3.43 23.60
N PHE A 319 10.86 3.20 24.23
CA PHE A 319 10.89 2.88 25.65
C PHE A 319 10.55 4.11 26.49
N THR A 320 9.85 3.93 27.62
CA THR A 320 9.74 4.98 28.62
C THR A 320 11.13 5.37 29.13
N PRO A 321 11.37 6.61 29.60
CA PRO A 321 12.68 7.02 30.13
C PRO A 321 13.19 6.14 31.29
N THR A 322 12.27 5.51 31.99
CA THR A 322 12.47 4.59 33.12
C THR A 322 12.69 3.14 32.69
N PHE A 323 12.51 2.80 31.41
CA PHE A 323 12.59 1.43 30.85
C PHE A 323 11.64 0.43 31.52
N ASP A 324 10.56 0.90 32.14
CA ASP A 324 9.52 0.10 32.79
C ASP A 324 8.31 -0.18 31.88
N GLY A 325 8.37 0.30 30.63
CA GLY A 325 7.35 0.07 29.62
C GLY A 325 7.71 0.70 28.28
N VAL A 326 6.71 0.80 27.42
CA VAL A 326 6.79 1.43 26.10
C VAL A 326 5.78 2.55 25.97
N ARG A 327 6.16 3.61 25.27
CA ARG A 327 5.27 4.65 24.76
C ARG A 327 5.00 4.38 23.28
N VAL A 328 3.76 4.10 22.96
CA VAL A 328 3.25 3.93 21.59
C VAL A 328 2.70 5.25 21.11
N SER A 329 3.25 5.81 20.03
CA SER A 329 2.61 6.94 19.34
C SER A 329 1.76 6.42 18.19
N ALA A 330 0.54 6.93 18.10
CA ALA A 330 -0.42 6.50 17.10
C ALA A 330 -1.23 7.68 16.54
N LEU A 331 -1.79 7.46 15.36
CA LEU A 331 -2.65 8.40 14.66
C LEU A 331 -4.04 7.79 14.50
N LEU A 332 -5.06 8.46 15.05
CA LEU A 332 -6.46 8.09 14.90
C LEU A 332 -7.04 8.73 13.64
N THR A 333 -7.68 7.95 12.78
CA THR A 333 -8.43 8.44 11.61
C THR A 333 -9.64 9.29 12.03
N SER A 334 -10.33 9.90 11.05
CA SER A 334 -11.60 10.60 11.31
C SER A 334 -12.65 9.73 12.04
N ALA A 335 -12.68 8.43 11.79
CA ALA A 335 -13.56 7.48 12.50
C ALA A 335 -13.10 7.22 13.94
N GLY A 336 -11.80 7.34 14.22
CA GLY A 336 -11.21 7.16 15.53
C GLY A 336 -11.22 8.41 16.41
N LYS A 337 -11.44 9.61 15.86
CA LYS A 337 -11.47 10.89 16.62
C LYS A 337 -12.27 10.83 17.93
N PRO A 338 -13.46 10.18 18.00
CA PRO A 338 -14.22 10.07 19.25
C PRO A 338 -13.51 9.29 20.37
N LEU A 339 -12.44 8.54 20.07
CA LEU A 339 -11.64 7.82 21.06
C LEU A 339 -10.57 8.70 21.74
N ALA A 340 -10.33 9.92 21.24
CA ALA A 340 -9.36 10.86 21.83
C ALA A 340 -9.99 11.65 23.00
N VAL A 341 -10.64 10.95 23.92
CA VAL A 341 -11.32 11.54 25.08
C VAL A 341 -11.04 10.76 26.35
N ALA A 342 -11.08 11.44 27.49
CA ALA A 342 -10.90 10.86 28.80
C ALA A 342 -11.92 9.76 29.08
N GLY A 343 -11.45 8.68 29.70
CA GLY A 343 -12.21 7.44 29.90
C GLY A 343 -12.08 6.43 28.74
N SER A 344 -11.52 6.83 27.59
CA SER A 344 -11.23 5.87 26.52
C SER A 344 -10.14 4.88 26.97
N SER A 345 -10.37 3.61 26.67
CA SER A 345 -9.49 2.52 27.08
C SER A 345 -8.90 1.83 25.86
N PHE A 346 -7.62 1.50 25.92
CA PHE A 346 -6.89 0.80 24.86
C PHE A 346 -6.19 -0.42 25.44
N TRP A 347 -6.24 -1.55 24.75
CA TRP A 347 -5.54 -2.77 25.17
C TRP A 347 -4.97 -3.53 23.99
N ILE A 348 -3.95 -4.33 24.24
CA ILE A 348 -3.32 -5.17 23.21
C ILE A 348 -4.17 -6.44 23.06
N ALA A 349 -4.74 -6.66 21.87
CA ALA A 349 -5.46 -7.89 21.57
C ALA A 349 -4.46 -9.03 21.30
N ARG A 350 -4.44 -10.02 22.19
CA ARG A 350 -3.58 -11.21 22.09
C ARG A 350 -4.43 -12.45 21.77
N PRO A 351 -3.90 -13.44 21.03
CA PRO A 351 -4.61 -14.69 20.81
C PRO A 351 -4.78 -15.42 22.13
N GLU A 352 -6.02 -15.82 22.44
CA GLU A 352 -6.37 -16.53 23.66
C GLU A 352 -6.85 -17.94 23.33
N ILE A 353 -6.20 -18.94 23.94
CA ILE A 353 -6.61 -20.35 23.84
C ILE A 353 -7.34 -20.70 25.14
N GLY A 354 -8.67 -20.81 25.07
CA GLY A 354 -9.51 -21.19 26.20
C GLY A 354 -10.11 -22.59 26.03
N LEU A 355 -10.67 -23.14 27.11
CA LEU A 355 -11.38 -24.43 27.11
C LEU A 355 -12.68 -24.39 26.28
N GLY A 356 -13.23 -23.18 26.03
CA GLY A 356 -14.42 -22.95 25.20
C GLY A 356 -14.14 -22.70 23.71
N GLY A 357 -12.88 -22.73 23.27
CA GLY A 357 -12.47 -22.43 21.90
C GLY A 357 -11.25 -21.53 21.81
N VAL A 358 -10.77 -21.30 20.58
CA VAL A 358 -9.66 -20.37 20.31
C VAL A 358 -10.22 -19.04 19.82
N HIS A 359 -9.94 -17.97 20.55
CA HIS A 359 -10.28 -16.61 20.17
C HIS A 359 -9.04 -15.89 19.62
N GLY A 360 -9.21 -15.03 18.62
CA GLY A 360 -8.09 -14.30 18.03
C GLY A 360 -7.22 -15.16 17.10
N LEU A 361 -7.76 -16.21 16.47
CA LEU A 361 -7.02 -16.96 15.43
C LEU A 361 -6.60 -16.06 14.25
N ASP A 362 -7.35 -14.98 13.99
CA ASP A 362 -7.00 -13.97 13.00
C ASP A 362 -5.71 -13.21 13.37
N LEU A 363 -5.37 -13.12 14.66
CA LEU A 363 -4.12 -12.51 15.16
C LEU A 363 -2.88 -13.35 14.80
N LEU A 364 -3.03 -14.66 14.64
CA LEU A 364 -1.93 -15.53 14.23
C LEU A 364 -1.46 -15.23 12.79
N ILE A 365 -2.33 -14.63 11.98
CA ILE A 365 -2.07 -14.33 10.56
C ILE A 365 -1.87 -12.83 10.36
N ASN A 366 -2.66 -11.99 11.03
CA ASN A 366 -2.67 -10.54 10.82
C ASN A 366 -1.80 -9.77 11.82
N GLY A 367 -1.17 -10.47 12.77
CA GLY A 367 -0.40 -9.85 13.84
C GLY A 367 -1.27 -9.28 14.96
N VAL A 368 -0.61 -8.80 16.00
CA VAL A 368 -1.23 -8.14 17.16
C VAL A 368 -1.83 -6.80 16.72
N TYR A 369 -2.97 -6.41 17.31
CA TYR A 369 -3.54 -5.07 17.14
C TYR A 369 -3.90 -4.46 18.49
N ILE A 370 -4.06 -3.14 18.53
CA ILE A 370 -4.56 -2.42 19.70
C ILE A 370 -6.08 -2.30 19.53
N ASP A 371 -6.85 -2.82 20.46
CA ASP A 371 -8.30 -2.65 20.49
C ASP A 371 -8.66 -1.45 21.38
N SER A 372 -9.88 -0.95 21.25
CA SER A 372 -10.28 0.28 21.93
C SER A 372 -11.75 0.32 22.33
N MET A 373 -12.03 1.06 23.40
CA MET A 373 -13.37 1.36 23.89
C MET A 373 -13.49 2.87 24.15
N PRO A 374 -14.54 3.54 23.64
CA PRO A 374 -14.72 4.98 23.81
C PRO A 374 -15.07 5.35 25.26
N GLY A 375 -14.53 6.47 25.71
CA GLY A 375 -14.97 7.18 26.91
C GLY A 375 -15.98 8.29 26.61
N ASP A 376 -16.36 9.03 27.65
CA ASP A 376 -17.33 10.14 27.59
C ASP A 376 -16.79 11.45 28.16
N GLY A 377 -15.48 11.52 28.43
CA GLY A 377 -14.82 12.68 29.02
C GLY A 377 -14.42 13.78 28.03
N ALA A 378 -13.60 14.72 28.51
CA ALA A 378 -13.00 15.78 27.68
C ALA A 378 -11.88 15.23 26.79
N TYR A 379 -11.44 16.01 25.79
CA TYR A 379 -10.33 15.61 24.92
C TYR A 379 -9.07 15.20 25.72
N GLU A 380 -8.49 14.06 25.36
CA GLU A 380 -7.27 13.52 25.95
C GLU A 380 -6.40 12.90 24.85
N SER A 381 -5.08 13.10 24.95
CA SER A 381 -4.10 12.62 23.98
C SER A 381 -3.13 11.58 24.54
N ASP A 382 -3.12 11.37 25.85
CA ASP A 382 -2.17 10.51 26.54
C ASP A 382 -2.93 9.51 27.38
N PHE A 383 -2.74 8.23 27.07
CA PHE A 383 -3.50 7.13 27.65
C PHE A 383 -2.57 6.13 28.32
N VAL A 384 -3.09 5.45 29.34
CA VAL A 384 -2.47 4.26 29.92
C VAL A 384 -3.13 3.05 29.28
N GLY A 385 -2.32 2.28 28.55
CA GLY A 385 -2.76 1.04 27.92
C GLY A 385 -2.94 -0.07 28.95
N LEU A 386 -3.99 -0.86 28.77
CA LEU A 386 -4.32 -1.98 29.64
C LEU A 386 -3.71 -3.28 29.09
N GLU A 387 -3.31 -4.17 29.99
CA GLU A 387 -2.76 -5.49 29.64
C GLU A 387 -3.82 -6.45 29.11
N ALA A 388 -5.08 -6.21 29.48
CA ALA A 388 -6.23 -7.01 29.09
C ALA A 388 -7.45 -6.10 28.87
N ARG A 389 -8.47 -6.65 28.20
CA ARG A 389 -9.75 -5.98 27.97
C ARG A 389 -10.35 -5.49 29.32
N PRO A 390 -10.88 -4.25 29.40
CA PRO A 390 -11.59 -3.77 30.58
C PRO A 390 -12.75 -4.68 30.98
N ALA A 391 -12.91 -4.94 32.27
CA ALA A 391 -14.04 -5.70 32.79
C ALA A 391 -15.34 -4.89 32.69
N GLY A 392 -16.27 -5.33 31.85
CA GLY A 392 -17.54 -4.63 31.60
C GLY A 392 -17.72 -4.14 30.16
N ASP A 393 -16.75 -4.40 29.28
CA ASP A 393 -16.91 -4.21 27.84
C ASP A 393 -18.11 -5.04 27.32
N PRO A 394 -19.22 -4.40 26.89
CA PRO A 394 -20.36 -5.12 26.36
C PRO A 394 -19.93 -5.79 25.07
N ARG A 395 -20.02 -7.11 24.97
CA ARG A 395 -19.86 -7.82 23.69
C ARG A 395 -21.03 -7.47 22.76
N GLY A 396 -21.00 -6.26 22.21
CA GLY A 396 -22.10 -5.74 21.41
C GLY A 396 -23.45 -5.79 22.14
N PRO A 397 -24.57 -5.83 21.40
CA PRO A 397 -25.90 -5.93 21.99
C PRO A 397 -26.06 -7.22 22.81
N GLY A 398 -26.95 -7.23 23.80
CA GLY A 398 -27.24 -8.38 24.66
C GLY A 398 -27.68 -7.96 26.05
N LEU A 399 -27.71 -8.89 27.00
CA LEU A 399 -28.04 -8.62 28.41
C LEU A 399 -26.86 -8.95 29.32
N ASN A 400 -26.40 -7.96 30.09
CA ASN A 400 -25.31 -8.12 31.03
C ASN A 400 -25.86 -8.24 32.46
N VAL A 401 -25.51 -9.30 33.19
CA VAL A 401 -25.97 -9.54 34.57
C VAL A 401 -24.79 -9.83 35.49
N VAL A 402 -24.99 -9.59 36.79
CA VAL A 402 -23.99 -9.88 37.83
C VAL A 402 -24.44 -11.09 38.64
N LEU A 403 -23.59 -12.09 38.76
CA LEU A 403 -23.84 -13.29 39.56
C LEU A 403 -22.98 -13.22 40.83
N LEU A 404 -23.62 -13.21 42.00
CA LEU A 404 -22.93 -13.16 43.30
C LEU A 404 -22.66 -14.57 43.81
N ALA A 405 -21.40 -14.87 44.12
CA ALA A 405 -20.97 -16.13 44.69
C ALA A 405 -20.10 -15.92 45.93
N ASP A 406 -20.11 -16.88 46.85
CA ASP A 406 -19.21 -16.86 48.03
C ASP A 406 -17.73 -16.97 47.62
N ALA A 407 -17.45 -17.66 46.50
CA ALA A 407 -16.10 -17.86 45.96
C ALA A 407 -16.12 -18.05 44.44
N ALA A 408 -15.02 -17.72 43.77
CA ALA A 408 -14.90 -17.82 42.31
C ALA A 408 -14.92 -19.27 41.79
N GLY A 409 -14.43 -20.23 42.58
CA GLY A 409 -14.34 -21.64 42.17
C GLY A 409 -13.59 -21.83 40.84
N SER A 410 -14.18 -22.63 39.94
CA SER A 410 -13.70 -22.91 38.58
C SER A 410 -14.07 -21.83 37.56
N ILE A 411 -14.79 -20.78 37.97
CA ILE A 411 -15.32 -19.78 37.06
C ILE A 411 -14.21 -18.81 36.67
N ARG A 412 -14.08 -18.60 35.35
CA ARG A 412 -13.09 -17.76 34.70
C ARG A 412 -13.77 -17.04 33.52
N PRO A 413 -13.22 -15.91 33.04
CA PRO A 413 -13.64 -15.34 31.76
C PRO A 413 -13.66 -16.39 30.63
N GLY A 414 -14.64 -16.30 29.73
CA GLY A 414 -14.83 -17.22 28.60
C GLY A 414 -15.57 -18.53 28.94
N VAL A 415 -15.86 -18.81 30.22
CA VAL A 415 -16.69 -19.95 30.61
C VAL A 415 -18.12 -19.76 30.06
N PRO A 416 -18.73 -20.77 29.41
CA PRO A 416 -20.06 -20.63 28.83
C PRO A 416 -21.19 -20.54 29.88
N VAL A 417 -22.23 -19.78 29.52
CA VAL A 417 -23.51 -19.74 30.25
C VAL A 417 -24.55 -20.55 29.50
N TYR A 418 -25.17 -21.50 30.19
CA TYR A 418 -26.11 -22.47 29.63
C TYR A 418 -27.56 -22.20 30.06
N TYR A 419 -28.48 -22.36 29.11
CA TYR A 419 -29.89 -22.56 29.37
C TYR A 419 -30.33 -23.87 28.74
N ARG A 420 -30.77 -24.84 29.55
CA ARG A 420 -31.12 -26.20 29.11
C ARG A 420 -30.05 -26.84 28.21
N GLU A 421 -28.80 -26.80 28.66
CA GLU A 421 -27.62 -27.34 27.95
C GLU A 421 -27.26 -26.62 26.64
N ILE A 422 -27.95 -25.53 26.29
CA ILE A 422 -27.61 -24.69 25.13
C ILE A 422 -26.79 -23.49 25.61
N VAL A 423 -25.67 -23.22 24.94
CA VAL A 423 -24.83 -22.03 25.22
C VAL A 423 -25.57 -20.77 24.77
N VAL A 424 -26.02 -19.97 25.72
CA VAL A 424 -26.76 -18.71 25.49
C VAL A 424 -25.97 -17.46 25.87
N GLY A 425 -24.80 -17.65 26.48
CA GLY A 425 -23.98 -16.56 26.98
C GLY A 425 -22.62 -17.06 27.43
N GLU A 426 -21.92 -16.23 28.17
CA GLU A 426 -20.58 -16.49 28.69
C GLU A 426 -20.21 -15.55 29.82
N ILE A 427 -19.19 -15.92 30.58
CA ILE A 427 -18.62 -15.12 31.66
C ILE A 427 -17.63 -14.11 31.08
N LEU A 428 -17.87 -12.82 31.33
CA LEU A 428 -16.99 -11.73 30.93
C LEU A 428 -15.83 -11.52 31.90
N GLY A 429 -16.08 -11.70 33.20
CA GLY A 429 -15.14 -11.30 34.24
C GLY A 429 -15.50 -11.82 35.62
N VAL A 430 -14.48 -11.90 36.48
CA VAL A 430 -14.63 -12.27 37.89
C VAL A 430 -13.86 -11.24 38.71
N SER A 431 -14.54 -10.58 39.65
CA SER A 431 -13.95 -9.60 40.56
C SER A 431 -14.49 -9.78 41.98
N LEU A 432 -13.84 -9.20 42.98
CA LEU A 432 -14.43 -9.04 44.30
C LEU A 432 -15.52 -7.94 44.24
N SER A 433 -16.55 -8.05 45.06
CA SER A 433 -17.47 -6.94 45.33
C SER A 433 -16.72 -5.79 46.02
N ASP A 434 -17.29 -4.57 45.98
CA ASP A 434 -16.65 -3.36 46.53
C ASP A 434 -16.28 -3.48 48.02
N ASP A 435 -17.04 -4.26 48.77
CA ASP A 435 -16.84 -4.57 50.20
C ASP A 435 -16.04 -5.88 50.44
N ALA A 436 -15.60 -6.53 49.37
CA ALA A 436 -14.92 -7.83 49.35
C ALA A 436 -15.67 -8.98 50.07
N SER A 437 -16.98 -8.84 50.31
CA SER A 437 -17.78 -9.86 50.98
C SER A 437 -18.17 -11.02 50.07
N ASN A 438 -18.20 -10.78 48.75
CA ASN A 438 -18.61 -11.74 47.75
C ASN A 438 -17.71 -11.63 46.50
N VAL A 439 -17.78 -12.67 45.67
CA VAL A 439 -17.25 -12.65 44.30
C VAL A 439 -18.37 -12.23 43.35
N ALA A 440 -18.14 -11.16 42.60
CA ALA A 440 -19.00 -10.68 41.54
C ALA A 440 -18.54 -11.29 40.19
N VAL A 441 -19.35 -12.18 39.64
CA VAL A 441 -19.13 -12.80 38.32
C VAL A 441 -20.00 -12.07 37.30
N ARG A 442 -19.37 -11.38 36.34
CA ARG A 442 -20.10 -10.70 35.26
C ARG A 442 -20.36 -11.67 34.12
N ALA A 443 -21.64 -11.83 33.76
CA ALA A 443 -22.09 -12.70 32.68
C ALA A 443 -22.78 -11.90 31.58
N HIS A 444 -22.51 -12.25 30.33
CA HIS A 444 -23.16 -11.71 29.15
C HIS A 444 -24.04 -12.76 28.49
N ILE A 445 -25.30 -12.40 28.25
CA ILE A 445 -26.28 -13.20 27.53
C ILE A 445 -26.41 -12.63 26.13
N LYS A 446 -26.23 -13.50 25.12
CA LYS A 446 -26.18 -13.12 23.71
C LYS A 446 -27.53 -12.56 23.22
N PRO A 447 -27.51 -11.74 22.15
CA PRO A 447 -28.73 -11.29 21.47
C PRO A 447 -29.69 -12.43 21.12
N GLY A 448 -30.98 -12.21 21.36
CA GLY A 448 -32.05 -13.19 21.13
C GLY A 448 -32.31 -14.12 22.32
N PHE A 449 -31.47 -14.11 23.36
CA PHE A 449 -31.62 -14.93 24.56
C PHE A 449 -31.90 -14.12 25.84
N GLU A 450 -31.92 -12.79 25.77
CA GLU A 450 -32.10 -11.89 26.91
C GLU A 450 -33.40 -12.20 27.67
N LEU A 451 -34.46 -12.50 26.92
CA LEU A 451 -35.79 -12.82 27.45
C LEU A 451 -35.85 -14.12 28.26
N LEU A 452 -34.81 -14.96 28.21
CA LEU A 452 -34.70 -16.15 29.05
C LEU A 452 -34.42 -15.80 30.50
N VAL A 453 -33.67 -14.72 30.75
CA VAL A 453 -33.35 -14.28 32.11
C VAL A 453 -34.49 -13.42 32.64
N ARG A 454 -35.02 -13.82 33.79
CA ARG A 454 -36.11 -13.15 34.50
C ARG A 454 -35.69 -12.88 35.92
N GLN A 455 -36.40 -11.99 36.61
CA GLN A 455 -36.11 -11.60 38.00
C GLN A 455 -35.95 -12.80 38.96
N HIS A 456 -36.66 -13.91 38.72
CA HIS A 456 -36.58 -15.10 39.57
C HIS A 456 -35.77 -16.26 38.97
N SER A 457 -34.96 -15.99 37.94
CA SER A 457 -33.99 -16.94 37.41
C SER A 457 -33.00 -17.37 38.49
N GLN A 458 -32.64 -18.65 38.49
CA GLN A 458 -31.68 -19.24 39.43
C GLN A 458 -30.46 -19.73 38.65
N PHE A 459 -29.28 -19.27 39.05
CA PHE A 459 -28.01 -19.62 38.43
C PHE A 459 -27.23 -20.57 39.33
N TRP A 460 -26.52 -21.55 38.76
CA TRP A 460 -25.64 -22.43 39.51
C TRP A 460 -24.37 -22.77 38.74
N ASN A 461 -23.32 -23.15 39.46
CA ASN A 461 -22.12 -23.70 38.86
C ASN A 461 -22.42 -25.11 38.31
N ALA A 462 -22.29 -25.28 37.00
CA ALA A 462 -22.48 -26.56 36.32
C ALA A 462 -21.17 -27.35 36.19
N SER A 463 -20.07 -26.83 36.72
CA SER A 463 -18.77 -27.50 36.74
C SER A 463 -18.69 -28.47 37.91
N GLY A 464 -18.42 -29.75 37.65
CA GLY A 464 -18.06 -30.71 38.71
C GLY A 464 -19.19 -31.54 39.30
N ILE A 465 -20.18 -31.96 38.51
CA ILE A 465 -21.07 -33.06 38.93
C ILE A 465 -20.22 -34.33 39.02
N GLU A 466 -19.70 -34.63 40.22
CA GLU A 466 -19.14 -35.94 40.54
C GLU A 466 -20.26 -36.98 40.45
N ILE A 467 -20.20 -37.86 39.45
CA ILE A 467 -20.99 -39.08 39.48
C ILE A 467 -20.37 -39.94 40.59
N HIS A 468 -21.01 -39.97 41.77
CA HIS A 468 -20.73 -40.99 42.78
C HIS A 468 -21.10 -42.37 42.22
N GLY A 469 -20.18 -42.99 41.50
CA GLY A 469 -20.30 -44.35 41.00
C GLY A 469 -20.07 -45.35 42.13
N GLY A 470 -21.12 -45.66 42.90
CA GLY A 470 -21.16 -46.87 43.71
C GLY A 470 -21.01 -48.09 42.82
N LEU A 471 -20.14 -49.03 43.21
CA LEU A 471 -19.97 -50.35 42.59
C LEU A 471 -21.33 -51.10 42.60
N VAL A 472 -22.16 -50.94 41.56
CA VAL A 472 -23.13 -51.91 41.00
C VAL A 472 -23.98 -51.19 39.93
N GLY A 473 -23.90 -51.68 38.69
CA GLY A 473 -24.96 -51.59 37.67
C GLY A 473 -25.15 -50.24 36.98
N ILE A 474 -24.33 -49.92 35.98
CA ILE A 474 -24.53 -48.74 35.13
C ILE A 474 -25.46 -49.11 33.95
N GLN A 475 -26.64 -48.49 33.89
CA GLN A 475 -27.46 -48.38 32.68
C GLN A 475 -27.14 -47.03 32.03
N ILE A 476 -26.30 -47.04 30.99
CA ILE A 476 -25.82 -45.82 30.32
C ILE A 476 -26.91 -45.31 29.37
N LYS A 477 -27.61 -44.24 29.75
CA LYS A 477 -28.25 -43.35 28.76
C LYS A 477 -27.19 -42.37 28.27
N SER A 478 -26.60 -42.73 27.14
CA SER A 478 -25.60 -41.98 26.39
C SER A 478 -26.29 -40.90 25.56
N GLU A 479 -26.52 -39.69 26.07
CA GLU A 479 -26.98 -38.58 25.20
C GLU A 479 -26.43 -37.18 25.50
N SER A 480 -25.60 -36.94 26.53
CA SER A 480 -24.94 -35.62 26.69
C SER A 480 -23.67 -35.77 27.54
N LEU A 481 -22.54 -36.10 26.91
CA LEU A 481 -21.22 -36.20 27.58
C LEU A 481 -20.37 -34.93 27.37
N GLU A 482 -20.75 -34.02 26.46
CA GLU A 482 -19.97 -32.81 26.17
C GLU A 482 -20.11 -31.73 27.24
N SER A 483 -21.23 -31.66 27.95
CA SER A 483 -21.51 -30.66 28.99
C SER A 483 -20.73 -30.89 30.30
N ILE A 484 -20.26 -32.12 30.55
CA ILE A 484 -19.58 -32.52 31.79
C ILE A 484 -18.08 -32.19 31.75
N LEU A 485 -17.48 -32.04 30.56
CA LEU A 485 -16.03 -31.88 30.40
C LEU A 485 -15.52 -30.43 30.46
N THR A 486 -16.36 -29.43 30.16
CA THR A 486 -15.89 -28.05 29.95
C THR A 486 -16.12 -27.10 31.13
N GLY A 487 -16.98 -27.48 32.09
CA GLY A 487 -17.43 -26.58 33.15
C GLY A 487 -18.32 -25.44 32.61
N GLY A 488 -19.03 -24.74 33.49
CA GLY A 488 -20.03 -23.77 33.08
C GLY A 488 -20.81 -23.11 34.20
N VAL A 489 -21.58 -22.10 33.84
CA VAL A 489 -22.69 -21.60 34.65
C VAL A 489 -23.98 -21.97 33.94
N ALA A 490 -24.94 -22.59 34.63
CA ALA A 490 -26.25 -22.87 34.06
C ALA A 490 -27.32 -22.09 34.82
N PHE A 491 -28.44 -21.82 34.16
CA PHE A 491 -29.59 -21.23 34.83
C PHE A 491 -30.92 -21.82 34.37
N ALA A 492 -31.92 -21.65 35.23
CA ALA A 492 -33.30 -21.99 34.93
C ALA A 492 -34.22 -20.87 35.41
N THR A 493 -35.32 -20.73 34.68
CA THR A 493 -36.35 -19.73 34.95
C THR A 493 -37.61 -20.46 35.41
N PRO A 494 -38.29 -20.00 36.49
CA PRO A 494 -39.53 -20.59 36.96
C PRO A 494 -40.61 -20.65 35.87
N ASN A 495 -41.64 -21.47 36.07
CA ASN A 495 -42.77 -21.54 35.16
C ASN A 495 -43.48 -20.18 35.04
N THR A 496 -44.21 -19.96 33.93
CA THR A 496 -44.71 -18.65 33.48
C THR A 496 -45.37 -17.77 34.54
N ARG A 497 -46.05 -18.35 35.54
CA ARG A 497 -46.72 -17.58 36.61
C ARG A 497 -45.78 -17.03 37.69
N GLU A 498 -44.57 -17.59 37.80
CA GLU A 498 -43.63 -17.35 38.89
C GLU A 498 -42.31 -16.71 38.43
N MET A 499 -42.12 -16.49 37.11
CA MET A 499 -40.81 -16.05 36.59
C MET A 499 -40.45 -14.59 36.85
N GLY A 500 -41.44 -13.71 37.02
CA GLY A 500 -41.21 -12.26 37.16
C GLY A 500 -40.97 -11.55 35.82
N GLU A 501 -40.53 -10.29 35.89
CA GLU A 501 -40.24 -9.46 34.70
C GLU A 501 -38.96 -9.91 33.98
N ALA A 502 -38.76 -9.41 32.75
CA ALA A 502 -37.47 -9.53 32.05
C ALA A 502 -36.37 -8.86 32.87
N ALA A 503 -35.22 -9.53 32.98
CA ALA A 503 -34.04 -8.94 33.59
C ALA A 503 -33.54 -7.75 32.76
N ARG A 504 -32.92 -6.79 33.43
CA ARG A 504 -32.31 -5.59 32.87
C ARG A 504 -30.80 -5.64 33.04
N ASP A 505 -30.09 -4.84 32.25
CA ASP A 505 -28.64 -4.72 32.37
C ASP A 505 -28.24 -4.31 33.79
N GLY A 506 -27.27 -5.04 34.34
CA GLY A 506 -26.76 -4.87 35.71
C GLY A 506 -27.57 -5.62 36.77
N ASP A 507 -28.68 -6.26 36.42
CA ASP A 507 -29.45 -7.05 37.40
C ASP A 507 -28.57 -8.13 38.04
N THR A 508 -28.78 -8.33 39.34
CA THR A 508 -27.92 -9.19 40.16
C THR A 508 -28.66 -10.45 40.61
N PHE A 509 -27.99 -11.60 40.48
CA PHE A 509 -28.54 -12.92 40.82
C PHE A 509 -27.60 -13.70 41.73
N PRO A 510 -28.13 -14.55 42.64
CA PRO A 510 -27.28 -15.48 43.38
C PRO A 510 -26.76 -16.59 42.46
N LEU A 511 -25.48 -16.91 42.60
CA LEU A 511 -24.83 -18.05 41.96
C LEU A 511 -24.66 -19.19 42.96
N HIS A 512 -25.49 -20.21 42.83
CA HIS A 512 -25.49 -21.36 43.73
C HIS A 512 -24.38 -22.35 43.37
N ALA A 513 -23.87 -23.07 44.37
CA ALA A 513 -22.91 -24.15 44.14
C ALA A 513 -23.55 -25.32 43.38
N GLU A 514 -24.81 -25.64 43.70
CA GLU A 514 -25.55 -26.77 43.13
C GLU A 514 -27.00 -26.38 42.77
N PRO A 515 -27.62 -27.03 41.77
CA PRO A 515 -29.02 -26.83 41.46
C PRO A 515 -29.94 -27.51 42.47
N GLN A 516 -31.08 -26.88 42.79
CA GLN A 516 -32.18 -27.56 43.46
C GLN A 516 -33.00 -28.40 42.47
N ASP A 517 -33.45 -29.59 42.88
CA ASP A 517 -34.27 -30.51 42.07
C ASP A 517 -35.49 -29.85 41.40
N ARG A 518 -36.09 -28.84 42.05
CA ARG A 518 -37.24 -28.13 41.52
C ARG A 518 -36.89 -27.27 40.29
N TRP A 519 -35.69 -26.71 40.23
CA TRP A 519 -35.24 -25.84 39.14
C TRP A 519 -35.12 -26.63 37.84
N LEU A 520 -34.60 -27.86 37.94
CA LEU A 520 -34.42 -28.78 36.82
C LEU A 520 -35.76 -29.26 36.21
N LYS A 521 -36.87 -29.13 36.96
CA LYS A 521 -38.21 -29.50 36.50
C LYS A 521 -38.96 -28.34 35.83
N TRP A 522 -38.43 -27.12 35.87
CA TRP A 522 -39.10 -25.96 35.28
C TRP A 522 -39.13 -26.03 33.75
N LYS A 523 -40.30 -25.75 33.19
CA LYS A 523 -40.56 -25.75 31.74
C LYS A 523 -41.37 -24.52 31.32
N PRO A 524 -40.87 -23.30 31.53
CA PRO A 524 -41.59 -22.09 31.11
C PRO A 524 -41.71 -22.01 29.60
N SER A 525 -42.79 -21.36 29.15
CA SER A 525 -42.98 -20.93 27.76
C SER A 525 -42.57 -19.47 27.64
N ILE A 526 -41.41 -19.23 27.03
CA ILE A 526 -40.84 -17.89 26.78
C ILE A 526 -40.67 -17.74 25.29
N GLN A 527 -41.23 -16.67 24.70
CA GLN A 527 -41.01 -16.35 23.29
C GLN A 527 -39.71 -15.55 23.16
N LEU A 528 -38.80 -16.02 22.30
CA LEU A 528 -37.47 -15.43 22.09
C LEU A 528 -37.45 -14.31 21.03
N THR A 529 -38.53 -14.18 20.27
CA THR A 529 -38.71 -13.12 19.28
C THR A 529 -39.71 -12.10 19.83
N ALA A 530 -39.31 -10.83 19.95
CA ALA A 530 -40.28 -9.75 20.06
C ALA A 530 -41.17 -9.79 18.81
N GLY A 531 -42.48 -10.02 18.98
CA GLY A 531 -43.40 -10.18 17.87
C GLY A 531 -43.38 -8.95 16.95
N GLY A 532 -42.90 -9.14 15.72
CA GLY A 532 -43.23 -8.25 14.61
C GLY A 532 -44.68 -8.54 14.20
N SER A 533 -45.56 -7.60 14.51
CA SER A 533 -46.84 -7.39 13.80
C SER A 533 -46.73 -6.06 13.08
#